data_AF-A0A4V1CIE1-F1
#
_entry.id   AF-A0A4V1CIE1-F1
#
_cell.length_a   1.000
_cell.length_b   1.000
_cell.length_c   1.000
_cell.angle_alpha   90.00
_cell.angle_beta   90.00
_cell.angle_gamma   90.00
#
_symmetry.space_group_name_H-M   'P 1'
#
loop_
_entity.id
_entity.type
_entity.pdbx_description
1 polymer ?
#
loop_
_entity_poly.entity_id
_entity_poly.type
_entity_poly.pdbx_seq_one_letter_code
_entity_poly.pdbx_strand_id
1 'polypeptide(L)'
;MLPVLGWWIFSSGTFDAVNAFAIAVPGQEPSMPAMVTLISHHTHCMAHSALVAGAVTLVAWRVRAWLLLPLLGWWSHIIIDVFTHSADYYASPVLYPLTQRGFDGIAWNTPWFMMLNYSALAVVALIILSTAKRKTEP
;
A
#
# COMPACT_ATOMS: atom_id res chain seq x y z
N MET A 1 0.29 -8.83 1.00
CA MET A 1 0.22 -9.68 2.21
C MET A 1 -0.84 -10.78 2.15
N LEU A 2 -2.06 -10.51 1.65
CA LEU A 2 -3.17 -11.49 1.68
C LEU A 2 -2.82 -12.91 1.19
N PRO A 3 -2.12 -13.10 0.04
CA PRO A 3 -1.80 -14.46 -0.42
C PRO A 3 -0.81 -15.18 0.51
N VAL A 4 0.16 -14.45 1.08
CA VAL A 4 1.14 -14.99 2.03
C VAL A 4 0.46 -15.37 3.36
N LEU A 5 -0.46 -14.53 3.86
CA LEU A 5 -1.26 -14.85 5.04
C LEU A 5 -2.17 -16.06 4.80
N GLY A 6 -2.78 -16.16 3.62
CA GLY A 6 -3.59 -17.32 3.24
C GLY A 6 -2.76 -18.60 3.19
N TRP A 7 -1.55 -18.55 2.64
CA TRP A 7 -0.62 -19.67 2.64
C TRP A 7 -0.19 -20.09 4.05
N TRP A 8 0.05 -19.13 4.94
CA TRP A 8 0.37 -19.41 6.35
C TRP A 8 -0.78 -20.06 7.11
N ILE A 9 -2.01 -19.54 6.97
CA ILE A 9 -3.15 -19.98 7.77
C ILE A 9 -3.72 -21.31 7.26
N PHE A 10 -3.78 -21.50 5.94
CA PHE A 10 -4.56 -22.59 5.34
C PHE A 10 -3.69 -23.65 4.65
N SER A 11 -2.36 -23.54 4.73
CA SER A 11 -1.44 -24.43 4.02
C SER A 11 -0.14 -24.61 4.80
N SER A 12 0.98 -24.77 4.10
CA SER A 12 2.30 -25.08 4.68
C SER A 12 3.16 -23.86 5.02
N GLY A 13 2.60 -22.65 5.00
CA GLY A 13 3.37 -21.43 5.31
C GLY A 13 3.74 -21.34 6.79
N THR A 14 4.79 -20.58 7.09
CA THR A 14 5.26 -20.34 8.46
C THR A 14 5.12 -18.87 8.83
N PHE A 15 5.03 -18.60 10.13
CA PHE A 15 5.05 -17.22 10.63
C PHE A 15 6.38 -16.54 10.29
N ASP A 16 7.51 -17.27 10.32
CA ASP A 16 8.81 -16.74 9.93
C ASP A 16 8.83 -16.27 8.48
N ALA A 17 8.19 -17.00 7.56
CA ALA A 17 8.06 -16.59 6.17
C ALA A 17 7.17 -15.34 6.00
N VAL A 18 6.09 -15.24 6.78
CA VAL A 18 5.25 -14.03 6.81
C VAL A 18 6.05 -12.83 7.32
N ASN A 19 6.77 -12.99 8.42
CA ASN A 19 7.59 -11.94 9.00
C ASN A 19 8.71 -11.52 8.03
N ALA A 20 9.44 -12.48 7.47
CA ALA A 20 10.48 -12.23 6.48
C ALA A 20 9.93 -11.47 5.26
N PHE A 21 8.73 -11.83 4.78
CA PHE A 21 8.09 -11.11 3.67
C PHE A 21 7.68 -9.68 4.05
N ALA A 22 7.23 -9.46 5.29
CA ALA A 22 6.79 -8.16 5.78
C ALA A 22 7.94 -7.14 5.92
N ILE A 23 9.15 -7.62 6.25
CA ILE A 23 10.35 -6.78 6.40
C ILE A 23 11.33 -6.92 5.24
N ALA A 24 10.95 -7.63 4.17
CA ALA A 24 11.84 -7.90 3.05
C ALA A 24 12.28 -6.61 2.35
N VAL A 25 13.54 -6.63 1.91
CA VAL A 25 14.18 -5.62 1.08
C VAL A 25 14.52 -6.25 -0.27
N PRO A 26 14.77 -5.45 -1.33
CA PRO A 26 15.12 -6.01 -2.64
C PRO A 26 16.20 -7.11 -2.55
N GLY A 27 15.90 -8.28 -3.10
CA GLY A 27 16.83 -9.42 -3.13
C GLY A 27 16.98 -10.19 -1.81
N GLN A 28 16.15 -9.90 -0.80
CA GLN A 28 16.07 -10.66 0.47
C GLN A 28 14.66 -11.20 0.70
N GLU A 29 13.93 -11.52 -0.37
CA GLU A 29 12.60 -12.09 -0.29
C GLU A 29 12.64 -13.53 0.24
N PRO A 30 11.69 -13.93 1.10
CA PRO A 30 11.60 -15.32 1.52
C PRO A 30 11.25 -16.22 0.34
N SER A 31 11.75 -17.46 0.37
CA SER A 31 11.31 -18.48 -0.57
C SER A 31 9.85 -18.85 -0.28
N MET A 32 9.00 -18.68 -1.28
CA MET A 32 7.58 -18.99 -1.21
C MET A 32 7.17 -19.83 -2.42
N PRO A 33 6.08 -20.61 -2.33
CA PRO A 33 5.54 -21.32 -3.49
C PRO A 33 5.27 -20.36 -4.65
N ALA A 34 5.57 -20.79 -5.88
CA ALA A 34 5.47 -19.94 -7.07
C ALA A 34 4.09 -19.24 -7.21
N MET A 35 3.02 -19.94 -6.87
CA MET A 35 1.66 -19.38 -6.90
C MET A 35 1.46 -18.25 -5.89
N VAL A 36 2.01 -18.38 -4.68
CA VAL A 36 1.92 -17.35 -3.63
C VAL A 36 2.68 -16.10 -4.06
N THR A 37 3.88 -16.27 -4.63
CA THR A 37 4.66 -15.17 -5.20
C THR A 37 3.91 -14.49 -6.34
N LEU A 38 3.38 -15.26 -7.29
CA LEU A 38 2.67 -14.75 -8.46
C LEU A 38 1.42 -13.94 -8.06
N ILE A 39 0.57 -14.49 -7.19
CA ILE A 39 -0.64 -13.82 -6.74
C ILE A 39 -0.28 -12.58 -5.91
N SER A 40 0.75 -12.66 -5.07
CA SER A 40 1.22 -11.49 -4.29
C SER A 40 1.68 -10.36 -5.20
N HIS A 41 2.45 -10.68 -6.24
CA HIS A 41 2.89 -9.72 -7.25
C HIS A 41 1.71 -9.08 -7.98
N HIS A 42 0.79 -9.86 -8.54
CA HIS A 42 -0.35 -9.30 -9.27
C HIS A 42 -1.30 -8.51 -8.37
N THR A 43 -1.53 -8.96 -7.15
CA THR A 43 -2.33 -8.21 -6.17
C THR A 43 -1.68 -6.87 -5.86
N HIS A 44 -0.36 -6.84 -5.67
CA HIS A 44 0.38 -5.60 -5.48
C HIS A 44 0.24 -4.67 -6.68
N CYS A 45 0.49 -5.15 -7.90
CA CYS A 45 0.37 -4.32 -9.10
C CYS A 45 -1.05 -3.79 -9.33
N MET A 46 -2.08 -4.60 -9.06
CA MET A 46 -3.48 -4.18 -9.17
C MET A 46 -3.82 -3.10 -8.14
N ALA A 47 -3.33 -3.21 -6.90
CA ALA A 47 -3.55 -2.22 -5.84
C ALA A 47 -2.91 -0.85 -6.15
N HIS A 48 -1.92 -0.82 -7.05
CA HIS A 48 -1.20 0.39 -7.44
C HIS A 48 -1.50 0.88 -8.87
N SER A 49 -2.48 0.25 -9.54
CA SER A 49 -2.84 0.60 -10.91
C SER A 49 -3.94 1.65 -10.95
N ALA A 50 -3.65 2.79 -11.57
CA ALA A 50 -4.65 3.82 -11.84
C ALA A 50 -5.70 3.35 -12.87
N LEU A 51 -5.33 2.44 -13.78
CA LEU A 51 -6.28 1.85 -14.72
C LEU A 51 -7.30 0.96 -14.00
N VAL A 52 -6.83 0.11 -13.10
CA VAL A 52 -7.71 -0.75 -12.28
C VAL A 52 -8.55 0.10 -11.35
N ALA A 53 -7.94 1.06 -10.63
CA ALA A 53 -8.67 1.97 -9.75
C ALA A 53 -9.72 2.80 -10.49
N GLY A 54 -9.40 3.29 -11.69
CA GLY A 54 -10.33 3.99 -12.57
C GLY A 54 -11.51 3.13 -13.01
N ALA A 55 -11.25 1.89 -13.46
CA ALA A 55 -12.31 0.95 -13.84
C ALA A 55 -13.25 0.66 -12.66
N VAL A 56 -12.70 0.36 -11.48
CA VAL A 56 -13.49 0.12 -10.27
C VAL A 56 -14.28 1.37 -9.86
N THR A 57 -13.67 2.56 -9.96
CA THR A 57 -14.32 3.83 -9.66
C THR A 57 -15.52 4.07 -10.57
N LEU A 58 -15.37 3.84 -11.88
CA LEU A 58 -16.46 3.99 -12.85
C LEU A 58 -17.61 3.03 -12.55
N VAL A 59 -17.31 1.77 -12.24
CA VAL A 59 -18.33 0.77 -11.88
C VAL A 59 -19.03 1.17 -10.58
N ALA A 60 -18.27 1.52 -9.53
CA ALA A 60 -18.81 1.91 -8.23
C ALA A 60 -19.69 3.16 -8.31
N TRP A 61 -19.29 4.14 -9.12
CA TRP A 61 -20.08 5.36 -9.35
C TRP A 61 -21.47 5.05 -9.90
N ARG A 62 -21.60 4.04 -10.77
CA ARG A 62 -22.89 3.60 -11.32
C ARG A 62 -23.73 2.80 -10.32
N VAL A 63 -23.12 2.20 -9.31
CA VAL A 63 -23.81 1.35 -8.33
C VAL A 63 -24.27 2.16 -7.12
N ARG A 64 -23.35 2.82 -6.40
CA ARG A 64 -23.65 3.62 -5.21
C ARG A 64 -22.60 4.72 -4.98
N ALA A 65 -23.05 5.98 -4.95
CA ALA A 65 -22.17 7.14 -4.79
C ALA A 65 -21.34 7.16 -3.50
N TRP A 66 -21.82 6.57 -2.39
CA TRP A 66 -21.06 6.55 -1.14
C TRP A 66 -19.75 5.76 -1.23
N LEU A 67 -19.65 4.80 -2.18
CA LEU A 67 -18.43 4.04 -2.45
C LEU A 67 -17.29 4.94 -2.95
N LEU A 68 -17.59 6.13 -3.45
CA LEU A 68 -16.58 7.09 -3.89
C LEU A 68 -15.69 7.57 -2.73
N LEU A 69 -16.19 7.60 -1.48
CA LEU A 69 -15.37 8.01 -0.33
C LEU A 69 -14.21 7.03 -0.05
N PRO A 70 -14.44 5.71 0.11
CA PRO A 70 -13.34 4.74 0.15
C PRO A 70 -12.41 4.80 -1.07
N LEU A 71 -12.97 5.05 -2.26
CA LEU A 71 -12.18 5.15 -3.49
C LEU A 71 -11.27 6.38 -3.51
N LEU A 72 -11.67 7.51 -2.91
CA LEU A 72 -10.78 8.65 -2.72
C LEU A 72 -9.56 8.24 -1.88
N GLY A 73 -9.77 7.44 -0.83
CA GLY A 73 -8.67 6.88 -0.05
C GLY A 73 -7.72 6.02 -0.90
N TRP A 74 -8.27 5.19 -1.78
CA TRP A 74 -7.46 4.38 -2.70
C TRP A 74 -6.69 5.24 -3.72
N TRP A 75 -7.31 6.28 -4.28
CA TRP A 75 -6.63 7.22 -5.16
C TRP A 75 -5.51 7.99 -4.46
N SER A 76 -5.74 8.45 -3.22
CA SER A 76 -4.70 9.08 -2.41
C SER A 76 -3.53 8.14 -2.15
N HIS A 77 -3.81 6.88 -1.82
CA HIS A 77 -2.82 5.80 -1.70
C HIS A 77 -1.96 5.69 -2.96
N ILE A 78 -2.57 5.55 -4.15
CA ILE A 78 -1.82 5.42 -5.42
C ILE A 78 -0.93 6.65 -5.65
N ILE A 79 -1.47 7.86 -5.47
CA ILE A 79 -0.72 9.11 -5.72
C ILE A 79 0.53 9.19 -4.86
N ILE A 80 0.44 8.82 -3.58
CA ILE A 80 1.58 8.84 -2.68
C ILE A 80 2.58 7.76 -3.12
N ASP A 81 2.12 6.52 -3.28
CA ASP A 81 2.96 5.35 -3.49
C ASP A 81 3.68 5.33 -4.83
N VAL A 82 3.16 6.03 -5.84
CA VAL A 82 3.84 6.21 -7.13
C VAL A 82 5.19 6.90 -6.96
N PHE A 83 5.35 7.80 -5.99
CA PHE A 83 6.61 8.52 -5.74
C PHE A 83 7.40 7.98 -4.54
N THR A 84 6.83 7.05 -3.77
CA THR A 84 7.42 6.52 -2.54
C THR A 84 7.65 5.00 -2.56
N HIS A 85 7.60 4.40 -3.74
CA HIS A 85 8.14 3.06 -4.01
C HIS A 85 9.39 3.16 -4.88
N SER A 86 10.45 2.44 -4.49
CA SER A 86 11.60 2.23 -5.37
C SER A 86 11.24 1.23 -6.46
N ALA A 87 11.88 1.36 -7.62
CA ALA A 87 11.74 0.38 -8.70
C ALA A 87 12.37 -0.99 -8.36
N ASP A 88 13.27 -1.03 -7.39
CA ASP A 88 14.06 -2.23 -7.05
C ASP A 88 13.27 -3.28 -6.28
N TYR A 89 12.21 -2.88 -5.55
CA TYR A 89 11.38 -3.80 -4.78
C TYR A 89 9.91 -3.43 -4.88
N TYR A 90 9.15 -4.25 -5.62
CA TYR A 90 7.73 -4.05 -5.86
C TYR A 90 7.44 -2.64 -6.38
N ALA A 91 7.87 -2.35 -7.61
CA ALA A 91 7.52 -1.11 -8.30
C ALA A 91 5.99 -0.89 -8.29
N SER A 92 5.58 0.37 -8.37
CA SER A 92 4.18 0.81 -8.42
C SER A 92 3.77 1.09 -9.87
N PRO A 93 3.28 0.09 -10.64
CA PRO A 93 2.98 0.26 -12.06
C PRO A 93 1.61 0.90 -12.27
N VAL A 94 1.60 2.22 -12.43
CA VAL A 94 0.38 3.03 -12.64
C VAL A 94 -0.48 2.52 -13.80
N LEU A 95 0.16 1.98 -14.83
CA LEU A 95 -0.49 1.51 -16.07
C LEU A 95 -0.63 -0.02 -16.13
N TYR A 96 -0.46 -0.75 -15.03
CA TYR A 96 -0.72 -2.19 -15.01
C TYR A 96 -2.20 -2.48 -15.39
N PRO A 97 -2.51 -3.51 -16.20
CA PRO A 97 -1.63 -4.59 -16.69
C PRO A 97 -0.91 -4.29 -18.01
N LEU A 98 -1.06 -3.09 -18.58
CA LEU A 98 -0.43 -2.76 -19.87
C LEU A 98 1.10 -2.73 -19.76
N THR A 99 1.63 -2.29 -18.62
CA THR A 99 3.07 -2.23 -18.36
C THR A 99 3.38 -2.56 -16.91
N GLN A 100 4.58 -3.09 -16.65
CA GLN A 100 5.14 -3.26 -15.30
C GLN A 100 6.01 -2.07 -14.86
N ARG A 101 6.07 -0.98 -15.66
CA ARG A 101 6.93 0.16 -15.34
C ARG A 101 6.29 0.99 -14.24
N GLY A 102 7.04 1.19 -13.15
CA GLY A 102 6.78 2.19 -12.13
C GLY A 102 7.82 3.32 -12.18
N PHE A 103 7.60 4.36 -11.39
CA PHE A 103 8.61 5.37 -11.13
C PHE A 103 9.61 4.85 -10.08
N ASP A 104 10.85 5.31 -10.14
CA ASP A 104 11.83 5.05 -9.10
C ASP A 104 11.77 6.17 -8.06
N GLY A 105 11.02 5.91 -7.00
CA GLY A 105 10.75 6.84 -5.91
C GLY A 105 11.60 6.59 -4.66
N ILE A 106 11.31 7.34 -3.61
CA ILE A 106 11.96 7.16 -2.30
C ILE A 106 11.33 5.97 -1.60
N ALA A 107 12.05 4.86 -1.43
CA ALA A 107 11.51 3.69 -0.75
C ALA A 107 10.96 4.04 0.64
N TRP A 108 9.72 3.66 0.92
CA TRP A 108 9.03 3.91 2.19
C TRP A 108 9.82 3.56 3.45
N ASN A 109 10.60 2.47 3.42
CA ASN A 109 11.42 1.99 4.53
C ASN A 109 12.73 2.79 4.73
N THR A 110 12.97 3.83 3.92
CA THR A 110 14.11 4.73 4.07
C THR A 110 14.03 5.42 5.44
N PRO A 111 15.03 5.26 6.34
CA PRO A 111 14.88 5.64 7.76
C PRO A 111 14.53 7.11 8.00
N TRP A 112 15.17 8.04 7.28
CA TRP A 112 14.88 9.46 7.43
C TRP A 112 13.48 9.82 6.91
N PHE A 113 13.01 9.14 5.85
CA PHE A 113 11.69 9.36 5.28
C PHE A 113 10.60 8.83 6.21
N MET A 114 10.80 7.66 6.82
CA MET A 114 9.93 7.16 7.89
C MET A 114 9.85 8.14 9.06
N MET A 115 10.99 8.65 9.53
CA MET A 115 11.04 9.60 10.64
C MET A 115 10.24 10.86 10.33
N LEU A 116 10.36 11.40 9.11
CA LEU A 116 9.60 12.56 8.66
C LEU A 116 8.09 12.28 8.64
N ASN A 117 7.68 11.12 8.12
CA ASN A 117 6.28 10.71 8.08
C ASN A 117 5.67 10.59 9.49
N TYR A 118 6.34 9.87 10.39
CA TYR A 118 5.86 9.72 11.78
C TYR A 118 5.86 11.05 12.54
N SER A 119 6.83 11.92 12.28
CA SER A 119 6.85 13.26 12.87
C SER A 119 5.68 14.11 12.38
N ALA A 120 5.37 14.08 11.08
CA ALA A 120 4.22 14.78 10.53
C ALA A 120 2.90 14.28 11.12
N LEU A 121 2.73 12.96 11.23
CA LEU A 121 1.56 12.35 11.88
C LEU A 121 1.43 12.78 13.35
N ALA A 122 2.53 12.78 14.10
CA ALA A 122 2.55 13.24 15.48
C ALA A 122 2.13 14.71 15.61
N VAL A 123 2.66 15.59 14.75
CA VAL A 123 2.30 17.01 14.72
C VAL A 123 0.80 17.20 14.43
N VAL A 124 0.28 16.52 13.40
CA VAL A 124 -1.15 16.59 13.06
C VAL A 124 -2.01 16.09 14.23
N ALA A 125 -1.64 14.99 14.87
CA ALA A 125 -2.34 14.47 16.03
C ALA A 125 -2.36 15.48 17.19
N LEU A 126 -1.23 16.14 17.48
CA LEU A 126 -1.15 17.18 18.52
C LEU A 126 -2.02 18.40 18.18
N ILE A 127 -2.08 18.82 16.93
CA ILE A 127 -2.96 19.91 16.47
C ILE A 127 -4.43 19.53 16.69
N ILE A 128 -4.84 18.32 16.30
CA ILE A 128 -6.22 17.85 16.49
C ILE A 128 -6.57 17.80 17.98
N LEU A 129 -5.68 17.26 18.82
CA LEU A 129 -5.92 17.18 20.27
C LEU A 129 -5.97 18.58 20.92
N SER A 130 -5.11 19.50 20.50
CA SER A 130 -5.13 20.87 21.03
C SER A 130 -6.38 21.66 20.63
N THR A 131 -6.86 21.48 19.40
CA THR A 131 -8.10 22.12 18.92
C THR A 131 -9.34 21.50 19.54
N ALA A 132 -9.35 20.19 19.81
CA ALA A 132 -10.43 19.53 20.53
C ALA A 132 -10.54 20.04 21.97
N LYS A 133 -9.42 20.21 22.67
CA LYS A 133 -9.38 20.79 24.03
C LYS A 133 -9.93 22.21 24.07
N ARG A 134 -9.59 23.04 23.08
CA ARG A 134 -10.10 24.43 22.98
C ARG A 134 -11.62 24.52 22.78
N LYS A 135 -12.26 23.49 22.21
CA LYS A 135 -13.72 23.44 22.05
C LYS A 135 -14.45 23.02 23.32
N THR A 136 -13.73 22.47 24.31
CA THR A 136 -14.29 21.96 25.56
C THR A 136 -14.06 22.89 26.76
N GLU A 137 -13.23 23.93 26.61
CA GLU A 137 -13.10 25.00 27.60
C GLU A 137 -14.21 26.06 27.35
N PRO A 138 -15.00 26.45 28.38
CA PRO A 138 -16.15 27.35 28.25
C PRO A 138 -15.79 28.81 27.95
#